data_AF-A0A7K2C1M7-F1
#
_entry.id   AF-A0A7K2C1M7-F1
#
_cell.length_a   1.000
_cell.length_b   1.000
_cell.length_c   1.000
_cell.angle_alpha   90.00
_cell.angle_beta   90.00
_cell.angle_gamma   90.00
#
_symmetry.space_group_name_H-M   'P 1'
#
loop_
_entity.id
_entity.type
_entity.pdbx_description
1 polymer ?
#
loop_
_entity_poly.entity_id
_entity_poly.type
_entity_poly.pdbx_seq_one_letter_code
_entity_poly.pdbx_strand_id
1 'polypeptide(L)'
;QIASVMNSLQRRPWSRRHIVSAWNAGEIDRMALPPCHMFFQLSVVDARLSCQLYIRSNDLFLGAPFNIAQYALLTHLIAEQAGLEPGDLVYTIGDAHIYLNHLDQVRQQLTRIPYPLPTLHILRKPASLLDYEYNDFVLRDYKYHPAIKAPVAV
;
A
#
# COMPACT_ATOMS: atom_id res chain seq x y z
N GLN A 1 0.67 13.15 11.19
CA GLN A 1 1.95 12.42 10.99
C GLN A 1 2.48 12.57 9.56
N ILE A 2 1.67 12.30 8.52
CA ILE A 2 2.06 12.44 7.09
C ILE A 2 2.80 13.75 6.78
N ALA A 3 2.21 14.91 7.10
CA ALA A 3 2.84 16.22 6.85
C ALA A 3 4.22 16.37 7.51
N SER A 4 4.41 15.81 8.72
CA SER A 4 5.70 15.82 9.41
C SER A 4 6.74 14.96 8.70
N VAL A 5 6.32 13.81 8.15
CA VAL A 5 7.19 12.94 7.37
C VAL A 5 7.57 13.61 6.06
N MET A 6 6.64 14.24 5.35
CA MET A 6 6.93 15.00 4.13
C MET A 6 7.94 16.12 4.36
N ASN A 7 7.76 16.91 5.43
CA ASN A 7 8.72 17.96 5.79
C ASN A 7 10.10 17.38 6.15
N SER A 8 10.11 16.25 6.86
CA SER A 8 11.35 15.57 7.25
C SER A 8 12.07 14.96 6.05
N LEU A 9 11.36 14.42 5.05
CA LEU A 9 11.96 13.88 3.82
C LEU A 9 12.72 14.96 3.05
N GLN A 10 12.20 16.20 3.00
CA GLN A 10 12.87 17.32 2.35
C GLN A 10 14.14 17.79 3.10
N ARG A 11 14.12 17.73 4.44
CA ARG A 11 15.20 18.29 5.28
C ARG A 11 16.25 17.27 5.71
N ARG A 12 15.83 16.01 5.89
CA ARG A 12 16.60 14.90 6.47
C ARG A 12 16.16 13.57 5.83
N PRO A 13 16.35 13.37 4.51
CA PRO A 13 15.87 12.19 3.78
C PRO A 13 16.41 10.86 4.33
N TRP A 14 17.60 10.86 4.92
CA TRP A 14 18.25 9.67 5.50
C TRP A 14 17.78 9.31 6.92
N SER A 15 16.73 9.99 7.42
CA SER A 15 16.24 9.75 8.77
C SER A 15 15.65 8.35 8.89
N ARG A 16 16.12 7.59 9.88
CA ARG A 16 15.54 6.28 10.26
C ARG A 16 14.23 6.40 11.05
N ARG A 17 13.60 7.58 11.05
CA ARG A 17 12.42 7.92 11.86
C ARG A 17 11.23 8.40 11.03
N HIS A 18 11.27 8.21 9.71
CA HIS A 18 10.11 8.46 8.85
C HIS A 18 9.10 7.34 9.04
N ILE A 19 8.35 7.39 10.14
CA ILE A 19 7.36 6.37 10.51
C ILE A 19 6.00 7.04 10.66
N VAL A 20 4.97 6.37 10.14
CA VAL A 20 3.57 6.73 10.31
C VAL A 20 2.86 5.53 10.93
N SER A 21 2.23 5.73 12.08
CA SER A 21 1.51 4.69 12.81
C SER A 21 0.02 5.04 12.88
N ALA A 22 -0.81 4.13 12.38
CA ALA A 22 -2.25 4.15 12.62
C ALA A 22 -2.61 3.49 13.96
N TRP A 23 -1.71 2.68 14.53
CA TRP A 23 -1.92 2.03 15.82
C TRP A 23 -1.73 3.02 16.98
N ASN A 24 -2.82 3.36 17.66
CA ASN A 24 -2.81 4.17 18.87
C ASN A 24 -3.42 3.38 20.03
N ALA A 25 -2.58 2.84 20.91
CA ALA A 25 -2.98 1.99 22.03
C ALA A 25 -4.00 2.66 22.97
N GLY A 26 -3.90 3.97 23.19
CA GLY A 26 -4.82 4.69 24.09
C GLY A 26 -6.20 4.96 23.50
N GLU A 27 -6.39 4.72 22.21
CA GLU A 27 -7.64 5.03 21.49
C GLU A 27 -8.27 3.77 20.86
N ILE A 28 -7.69 2.58 21.04
CA ILE A 28 -8.15 1.33 20.40
C ILE A 28 -9.65 1.09 20.62
N ASP A 29 -10.11 1.22 21.85
CA ASP A 29 -11.50 0.95 22.24
C ASP A 29 -12.50 1.95 21.66
N ARG A 30 -12.01 3.08 21.13
CA ARG A 30 -12.82 4.14 20.48
C ARG A 30 -12.87 3.97 18.97
N MET A 31 -12.09 3.05 18.39
CA MET A 31 -12.09 2.79 16.95
C MET A 31 -13.22 1.82 16.59
N ALA A 32 -13.90 2.05 15.46
CA ALA A 32 -14.92 1.12 14.97
C ALA A 32 -14.34 -0.29 14.72
N LEU A 33 -13.10 -0.34 14.25
CA LEU A 33 -12.27 -1.55 14.18
C LEU A 33 -10.80 -1.12 14.29
N PRO A 34 -9.96 -1.81 15.10
CA PRO A 34 -8.54 -1.52 15.16
C PRO A 34 -7.89 -1.72 13.77
N PRO A 35 -7.00 -0.82 13.32
CA PRO A 35 -6.47 -0.86 11.97
C PRO A 35 -5.67 -2.14 11.71
N CYS A 36 -5.85 -2.74 10.53
CA CYS A 36 -5.02 -3.86 10.09
C CYS A 36 -3.61 -3.40 9.70
N HIS A 37 -3.51 -2.26 9.01
CA HIS A 37 -2.24 -1.63 8.66
C HIS A 37 -1.73 -0.82 9.85
N MET A 38 -0.81 -1.38 10.63
CA MET A 38 -0.43 -0.76 11.91
C MET A 38 0.45 0.46 11.70
N PHE A 39 1.51 0.31 10.89
CA PHE A 39 2.45 1.37 10.59
C PHE A 39 3.16 1.11 9.27
N PHE A 40 3.73 2.17 8.70
CA PHE A 40 4.71 2.07 7.65
C PHE A 40 5.93 2.95 7.94
N GLN A 41 7.08 2.51 7.47
CA GLN A 41 8.34 3.23 7.54
C GLN A 41 8.81 3.55 6.12
N LEU A 42 9.27 4.78 5.92
CA LEU A 42 9.90 5.21 4.68
C LEU A 42 11.41 5.25 4.86
N SER A 43 12.13 4.88 3.80
CA SER A 43 13.58 5.02 3.71
C SER A 43 13.96 5.59 2.36
N VAL A 44 15.07 6.33 2.34
CA VAL A 44 15.66 6.83 1.10
C VAL A 44 17.04 6.22 0.94
N VAL A 45 17.32 5.66 -0.23
CA VAL A 45 18.63 5.12 -0.66
C VAL A 45 18.80 5.49 -2.13
N ASP A 46 19.93 6.10 -2.51
CA ASP A 46 20.24 6.45 -3.91
C ASP A 46 19.10 7.19 -4.64
N ALA A 47 18.54 8.23 -3.99
CA ALA A 47 17.41 9.03 -4.47
C ALA A 47 16.10 8.23 -4.74
N ARG A 48 16.01 7.00 -4.25
CA ARG A 48 14.81 6.16 -4.29
C ARG A 48 14.16 6.07 -2.92
N LEU A 49 12.84 6.22 -2.87
CA LEU A 49 12.03 6.09 -1.66
C LEU A 49 11.37 4.73 -1.61
N SER A 50 11.73 3.93 -0.62
CA SER A 50 11.10 2.64 -0.32
C SER A 50 10.14 2.78 0.86
N CYS A 51 9.09 1.95 0.86
CA CYS A 51 8.09 1.88 1.92
C CYS A 51 8.06 0.46 2.51
N GLN A 52 8.28 0.33 3.81
CA GLN A 52 8.04 -0.90 4.54
C GLN A 52 6.73 -0.80 5.31
N LEU A 53 5.78 -1.66 5.00
CA LEU A 53 4.47 -1.74 5.63
C LEU A 53 4.42 -2.93 6.60
N TYR A 54 3.85 -2.72 7.79
CA TYR A 54 3.47 -3.81 8.69
C TYR A 54 1.95 -3.92 8.83
N ILE A 55 1.41 -5.10 8.56
CA ILE A 55 0.00 -5.44 8.67
C ILE A 55 -0.17 -6.52 9.73
N ARG A 56 -0.94 -6.26 10.80
CA ARG A 56 -1.13 -7.26 11.88
C ARG A 56 -1.95 -8.48 11.46
N SER A 57 -2.88 -8.29 10.52
CA SER A 57 -3.87 -9.30 10.12
C SER A 57 -4.28 -9.04 8.69
N ASN A 58 -4.09 -10.05 7.82
CA ASN A 58 -4.32 -9.90 6.40
C ASN A 58 -5.00 -11.13 5.80
N ASP A 59 -6.23 -10.90 5.32
CA ASP A 59 -6.89 -11.79 4.36
C ASP A 59 -6.10 -11.77 3.05
N LEU A 60 -5.48 -12.89 2.70
CA LEU A 60 -4.63 -13.01 1.52
C LEU A 60 -5.41 -13.05 0.20
N PHE A 61 -6.69 -13.42 0.23
CA PHE A 61 -7.50 -13.55 -0.99
C PHE A 61 -8.19 -12.23 -1.34
N LEU A 62 -8.95 -11.64 -0.42
CA LEU A 62 -9.65 -10.37 -0.70
C LEU A 62 -8.82 -9.15 -0.30
N GLY A 63 -8.18 -9.15 0.87
CA GLY A 63 -7.54 -7.96 1.42
C GLY A 63 -6.20 -7.62 0.77
N ALA A 64 -5.29 -8.58 0.70
CA ALA A 64 -3.90 -8.36 0.29
C ALA A 64 -3.75 -7.70 -1.10
N PRO A 65 -4.51 -8.11 -2.15
CA PRO A 65 -4.38 -7.49 -3.47
C PRO A 65 -4.64 -5.97 -3.45
N PHE A 66 -5.66 -5.52 -2.71
CA PHE A 66 -5.96 -4.09 -2.58
C PHE A 66 -4.92 -3.36 -1.73
N ASN A 67 -4.51 -3.96 -0.61
CA ASN A 67 -3.52 -3.37 0.28
C ASN A 67 -2.18 -3.13 -0.45
N ILE A 68 -1.72 -4.08 -1.26
CA ILE A 68 -0.50 -3.95 -2.05
C ILE A 68 -0.63 -2.77 -3.02
N ALA A 69 -1.74 -2.69 -3.76
CA ALA A 69 -1.97 -1.60 -4.70
C ALA A 69 -2.04 -0.22 -4.00
N GLN A 70 -2.70 -0.15 -2.84
CA GLN A 70 -2.84 1.08 -2.05
C GLN A 70 -1.48 1.60 -1.58
N TYR A 71 -0.65 0.74 -1.00
CA TYR A 71 0.66 1.17 -0.49
C TYR A 71 1.71 1.35 -1.59
N ALA A 72 1.58 0.64 -2.73
CA ALA A 72 2.36 0.95 -3.91
C ALA A 72 2.03 2.37 -4.39
N LEU A 73 0.75 2.70 -4.57
CA LEU A 73 0.32 4.05 -4.95
C LEU A 73 0.82 5.10 -3.93
N LEU A 74 0.66 4.86 -2.63
CA LEU A 74 1.15 5.78 -1.60
C LEU A 74 2.67 5.99 -1.69
N THR A 75 3.43 4.94 -1.97
CA THR A 75 4.89 5.03 -2.16
C THR A 75 5.23 5.90 -3.35
N HIS A 76 4.55 5.70 -4.49
CA HIS A 76 4.71 6.54 -5.68
C HIS A 76 4.39 8.01 -5.39
N LEU A 77 3.26 8.27 -4.73
CA LEU A 77 2.81 9.63 -4.41
C LEU A 77 3.79 10.36 -3.49
N ILE A 78 4.28 9.69 -2.45
CA ILE A 78 5.22 10.29 -1.51
C ILE A 78 6.58 10.50 -2.17
N ALA A 79 7.06 9.54 -2.97
CA ALA A 79 8.29 9.67 -3.74
C ALA A 79 8.21 10.88 -4.68
N GLU A 80 7.16 10.96 -5.49
CA GLU A 80 6.95 12.05 -6.43
C GLU A 80 6.89 13.40 -5.71
N GLN A 81 6.11 13.52 -4.63
CA GLN A 81 5.99 14.75 -3.85
C GLN A 81 7.32 15.16 -3.18
N ALA A 82 8.17 14.20 -2.84
CA ALA A 82 9.50 14.43 -2.29
C ALA A 82 10.58 14.70 -3.36
N GLY A 83 10.26 14.56 -4.65
CA GLY A 83 11.24 14.66 -5.74
C GLY A 83 12.21 13.48 -5.78
N LEU A 84 11.72 12.29 -5.41
CA LEU A 84 12.44 11.02 -5.38
C LEU A 84 11.81 10.04 -6.36
N GLU A 85 12.57 9.03 -6.74
CA GLU A 85 12.08 7.91 -7.52
C GLU A 85 11.40 6.87 -6.59
N PRO A 86 10.35 6.17 -7.03
CA PRO A 86 9.81 5.04 -6.27
C PRO A 86 10.85 3.91 -6.18
N GLY A 87 11.05 3.41 -4.97
CA GLY A 87 11.84 2.24 -4.64
C GLY A 87 10.94 1.03 -4.39
N ASP A 88 11.31 0.24 -3.38
CA ASP A 88 10.62 -1.01 -3.06
C ASP A 88 9.44 -0.79 -2.11
N LEU A 89 8.37 -1.56 -2.31
CA LEU A 89 7.36 -1.81 -1.30
C LEU A 89 7.69 -3.12 -0.57
N VAL A 90 8.10 -3.03 0.69
CA VAL A 90 8.35 -4.18 1.56
C VAL A 90 7.10 -4.47 2.38
N TYR A 91 6.42 -5.58 2.06
CA TYR A 91 5.12 -5.92 2.62
C TYR A 91 5.25 -6.98 3.73
N THR A 92 5.16 -6.57 4.99
CA THR A 92 5.30 -7.45 6.17
C THR A 92 3.93 -7.75 6.79
N ILE A 93 3.66 -9.03 7.04
CA ILE A 93 2.39 -9.51 7.60
C ILE A 93 2.64 -10.23 8.92
N GLY A 94 1.82 -9.95 9.94
CA GLY A 94 1.74 -10.71 11.18
C GLY A 94 0.94 -12.00 10.97
N ASP A 95 -0.38 -11.91 11.12
CA ASP A 95 -1.30 -13.01 10.79
C ASP A 95 -1.68 -12.95 9.31
N ALA A 96 -1.20 -13.93 8.54
CA ALA A 96 -1.55 -14.14 7.15
C ALA A 96 -2.52 -15.33 7.03
N HIS A 97 -3.73 -15.09 6.54
CA HIS A 97 -4.79 -16.11 6.53
C HIS A 97 -5.61 -16.11 5.25
N ILE A 98 -6.31 -17.23 5.05
CA ILE A 98 -7.33 -17.45 4.02
C ILE A 98 -8.57 -17.97 4.74
N TYR A 99 -9.73 -17.38 4.46
CA TYR A 99 -10.97 -17.87 5.05
C TYR A 99 -11.42 -19.19 4.41
N LEU A 100 -12.06 -20.06 5.21
CA LEU A 100 -12.52 -21.38 4.75
C LEU A 100 -13.51 -21.30 3.58
N ASN A 101 -14.35 -20.26 3.55
CA ASN A 101 -15.30 -20.02 2.46
C ASN A 101 -14.65 -19.46 1.17
N HIS A 102 -13.32 -19.27 1.14
CA HIS A 102 -12.55 -18.81 -0.03
C HIS A 102 -11.64 -19.87 -0.63
N LEU A 103 -11.58 -21.08 -0.07
CA LEU A 103 -10.60 -22.09 -0.49
C LEU A 103 -10.73 -22.49 -1.96
N ASP A 104 -11.95 -22.62 -2.47
CA ASP A 104 -12.17 -23.00 -3.88
C ASP A 104 -11.79 -21.87 -4.83
N GLN A 105 -12.05 -20.62 -4.45
CA GLN A 105 -11.64 -19.43 -5.20
C GLN A 105 -10.12 -19.28 -5.24
N VAL A 106 -9.43 -19.53 -4.12
CA VAL A 106 -7.96 -19.53 -4.07
C VAL A 106 -7.40 -20.64 -4.96
N ARG A 107 -7.93 -21.87 -4.87
CA ARG A 107 -7.50 -22.98 -5.73
C ARG A 107 -7.67 -22.63 -7.21
N GLN A 108 -8.80 -22.04 -7.58
CA GLN A 108 -9.03 -21.55 -8.95
C GLN A 108 -8.04 -20.45 -9.35
N GLN A 109 -7.72 -19.52 -8.46
CA GLN A 109 -6.76 -18.45 -8.77
C GLN A 109 -5.36 -19.01 -9.02
N LEU A 110 -4.94 -20.01 -8.23
CA LEU A 110 -3.62 -20.63 -8.32
C LEU A 110 -3.42 -21.46 -9.61
N THR A 111 -4.48 -21.79 -10.35
CA THR A 111 -4.35 -22.44 -11.67
C THR A 111 -4.07 -21.45 -12.80
N ARG A 112 -4.11 -20.13 -12.53
CA ARG A 112 -3.92 -19.08 -13.55
C ARG A 112 -2.45 -18.70 -13.66
N ILE A 113 -1.98 -18.51 -14.89
CA ILE A 113 -0.64 -17.98 -15.17
C ILE A 113 -0.72 -16.44 -15.14
N PRO A 114 0.09 -15.74 -14.30
CA PRO A 114 0.12 -14.28 -14.28
C PRO A 114 0.50 -13.67 -15.63
N TYR A 115 -0.17 -12.58 -16.01
CA TYR A 115 0.27 -11.71 -17.11
C TYR A 115 1.39 -10.77 -16.63
N PRO A 116 2.12 -10.13 -17.56
CA PRO A 116 3.01 -9.02 -17.21
C PRO A 116 2.29 -7.95 -16.38
N LEU A 117 3.02 -7.35 -15.42
CA LEU A 117 2.48 -6.31 -14.56
C LEU A 117 2.14 -5.04 -15.36
N PRO A 118 1.09 -4.30 -14.97
CA PRO A 118 0.81 -2.98 -15.53
C PRO A 118 1.86 -1.95 -15.09
N THR A 119 1.81 -0.77 -15.71
CA THR A 119 2.58 0.41 -15.28
C THR A 119 1.65 1.53 -14.82
N LEU A 120 1.89 2.08 -13.63
CA LEU A 120 1.21 3.27 -13.13
C LEU A 120 1.86 4.52 -13.73
N HIS A 121 1.04 5.39 -14.32
CA HIS A 121 1.42 6.73 -14.74
C HIS A 121 0.67 7.76 -13.90
N ILE A 122 1.42 8.66 -13.28
CA ILE A 122 0.87 9.82 -12.60
C ILE A 122 1.01 11.01 -13.56
N LEU A 123 -0.12 11.58 -13.98
CA LEU A 123 -0.18 12.58 -15.05
C LEU A 123 0.15 13.99 -14.58
N ARG A 124 -0.03 14.24 -13.28
CA ARG A 124 0.10 15.57 -12.68
C ARG A 124 0.73 15.45 -11.31
N LYS A 125 1.68 16.33 -11.04
CA LYS A 125 2.25 16.55 -9.71
C LYS A 125 1.69 17.85 -9.10
N PRO A 126 0.65 17.80 -8.26
CA PRO A 126 0.14 18.97 -7.56
C PRO A 126 1.10 19.51 -6.48
N ALA A 127 0.75 20.66 -5.91
CA ALA A 127 1.54 21.32 -4.87
C ALA A 127 1.54 20.54 -3.54
N SER A 128 0.45 19.83 -3.22
CA SER A 128 0.31 19.01 -2.02
C SER A 128 -0.02 17.56 -2.35
N LEU A 129 0.43 16.65 -1.48
CA LEU A 129 0.03 15.23 -1.49
C LEU A 129 -1.49 15.04 -1.37
N LEU A 130 -2.21 16.03 -0.83
CA LEU A 130 -3.65 15.97 -0.62
C LEU A 130 -4.47 16.49 -1.83
N ASP A 131 -3.80 17.08 -2.81
CA ASP A 131 -4.45 17.75 -3.95
C ASP A 131 -4.51 16.85 -5.19
N TYR A 132 -4.13 15.57 -5.08
CA TYR A 132 -4.29 14.59 -6.15
C TYR A 132 -5.76 14.23 -6.34
N GLU A 133 -6.15 14.06 -7.59
CA GLU A 133 -7.50 13.70 -8.01
C GLU A 133 -7.48 12.35 -8.73
N TYR A 134 -8.65 11.69 -8.80
CA TYR A 134 -8.78 10.39 -9.45
C TYR A 134 -8.23 10.36 -10.89
N ASN A 135 -8.46 11.44 -11.65
CA ASN A 135 -8.04 11.55 -13.05
C ASN A 135 -6.53 11.77 -13.23
N ASP A 136 -5.77 11.96 -12.15
CA ASP A 136 -4.31 12.07 -12.23
C ASP A 136 -3.62 10.70 -12.42
N PHE A 137 -4.36 9.59 -12.32
CA PHE A 137 -3.81 8.24 -12.33
C PHE A 137 -4.26 7.45 -13.56
N VAL A 138 -3.29 6.91 -14.30
CA VAL A 138 -3.54 6.02 -15.43
C VAL A 138 -2.77 4.73 -15.25
N LEU A 139 -3.47 3.61 -15.22
CA LEU A 139 -2.87 2.29 -15.23
C LEU A 139 -2.81 1.78 -16.67
N ARG A 140 -1.60 1.66 -17.23
CA ARG A 140 -1.38 1.19 -18.60
C ARG A 140 -1.09 -0.30 -18.64
N ASP A 141 -1.51 -0.93 -19.73
CA ASP A 141 -1.26 -2.33 -20.04
C ASP A 141 -1.77 -3.32 -18.98
N TYR A 142 -2.80 -2.92 -18.23
CA TYR A 142 -3.42 -3.78 -17.24
C TYR A 142 -4.20 -4.92 -17.88
N LYS A 143 -3.54 -6.06 -18.00
CA LYS A 143 -4.15 -7.33 -18.41
C LYS A 143 -4.46 -8.15 -17.17
N TYR A 144 -5.70 -8.63 -17.09
CA TYR A 144 -6.18 -9.41 -15.95
C TYR A 144 -7.05 -10.57 -16.42
N HIS A 145 -7.08 -11.62 -15.59
CA HIS A 145 -8.01 -12.74 -15.76
C HIS A 145 -9.41 -12.35 -15.26
N PRO A 146 -10.49 -12.98 -15.76
CA PRO A 146 -11.86 -12.70 -15.29
C PRO A 146 -12.00 -12.75 -13.76
N ALA A 147 -12.79 -11.84 -13.19
CA ALA A 147 -12.96 -11.72 -11.75
C ALA A 147 -13.42 -13.05 -11.11
N ILE A 148 -12.85 -13.39 -9.96
CA ILE A 148 -13.32 -14.49 -9.10
C ILE A 148 -14.13 -13.84 -7.98
N LYS A 149 -15.41 -14.19 -7.87
CA LYS A 149 -16.29 -13.66 -6.82
C LYS A 149 -16.16 -14.50 -5.56
N ALA A 150 -15.99 -13.86 -4.42
CA ALA A 150 -16.12 -14.49 -3.11
C ALA A 150 -16.92 -13.58 -2.15
N PRO A 151 -17.75 -14.17 -1.26
CA PRO A 151 -18.42 -13.41 -0.22
C PRO A 151 -17.40 -12.92 0.82
N VAL A 152 -17.61 -11.74 1.39
CA VAL A 152 -16.82 -11.28 2.54
C VAL A 152 -17.07 -12.25 3.71
N ALA A 153 -16.00 -12.72 4.35
CA ALA A 153 -16.12 -13.49 5.57
C ALA A 153 -16.43 -12.54 6.74
N VAL A 154 -17.45 -12.87 7.52
CA VAL A 154 -17.82 -12.16 8.77
C VAL A 154 -17.31 -12.95 9.95
#